data_AF-A0A1G1TG00-F1
#
_entry.id   AF-A0A1G1TG00-F1
#
_cell.length_a   1.000
_cell.length_b   1.000
_cell.length_c   1.000
_cell.angle_alpha   90.00
_cell.angle_beta   90.00
_cell.angle_gamma   90.00
#
_symmetry.space_group_name_H-M   'P 1'
#
loop_
_entity.id
_entity.type
_entity.pdbx_description
1 polymer ?
#
loop_
_entity_poly.entity_id
_entity_poly.type
_entity_poly.pdbx_seq_one_letter_code
_entity_poly.pdbx_strand_id
1 'polypeptide(L)'
;MAFSRKATLAEIAALRHHPDALGHYLRTLAEENPHAIELLGVYESLLNEPDWYLKEVGLYVLLFHFKRQNEGYKERALAILNDGDEDFEVRLWAATGLAECYHGTKDPAIMNGMLRMLGSTDVGSSLRNVCLQCVVKVWALTSLEVFQRAHRELSHDEALALTKNMAEFKAELQLIQHHLIAS
;
A
#
# COMPACT_ATOMS: atom_id res chain seq x y z
N MET A 1 -18.95 -19.04 12.43
CA MET A 1 -19.96 -19.60 11.51
C MET A 1 -19.23 -20.36 10.42
N ALA A 2 -19.78 -21.48 9.94
CA ALA A 2 -19.18 -22.19 8.80
C ALA A 2 -19.35 -21.34 7.53
N PHE A 3 -18.26 -21.11 6.79
CA PHE A 3 -18.30 -20.41 5.51
C PHE A 3 -19.17 -21.20 4.50
N SER A 4 -20.07 -20.50 3.81
CA SER A 4 -20.87 -21.07 2.73
C SER A 4 -20.74 -20.18 1.51
N ARG A 5 -19.93 -20.63 0.55
CA ARG A 5 -19.68 -19.88 -0.70
C ARG A 5 -20.97 -19.46 -1.40
N LYS A 6 -22.00 -20.33 -1.39
CA LYS A 6 -23.31 -20.02 -1.99
C LYS A 6 -24.04 -18.89 -1.25
N ALA A 7 -24.06 -18.92 0.08
CA ALA A 7 -24.72 -17.88 0.87
C ALA A 7 -23.99 -16.54 0.74
N THR A 8 -22.66 -16.56 0.82
CA THR A 8 -21.82 -15.38 0.65
C THR A 8 -21.99 -14.74 -0.74
N LEU A 9 -22.05 -15.53 -1.82
CA LEU A 9 -22.32 -14.99 -3.16
C LEU A 9 -23.72 -14.38 -3.28
N ALA A 10 -24.72 -14.93 -2.60
CA ALA A 10 -26.06 -14.36 -2.57
C ALA A 10 -26.08 -13.01 -1.83
N GLU A 11 -25.32 -12.89 -0.74
CA GLU A 11 -25.18 -11.64 0.01
C GLU A 11 -24.43 -10.57 -0.79
N ILE A 12 -23.34 -10.92 -1.46
CA ILE A 12 -22.62 -10.04 -2.41
C ILE A 12 -23.58 -9.53 -3.50
N ALA A 13 -24.40 -10.40 -4.07
CA ALA A 13 -25.38 -10.02 -5.07
C ALA A 13 -26.44 -9.05 -4.52
N ALA A 14 -26.88 -9.25 -3.28
CA ALA A 14 -27.84 -8.37 -2.62
C ALA A 14 -27.27 -6.98 -2.34
N LEU A 15 -25.97 -6.87 -2.05
CA LEU A 15 -25.27 -5.63 -1.76
C LEU A 15 -24.76 -4.89 -3.02
N ARG A 16 -24.90 -5.46 -4.22
CA ARG A 16 -24.28 -4.94 -5.45
C ARG A 16 -24.61 -3.49 -5.79
N HIS A 17 -25.77 -2.99 -5.34
CA HIS A 17 -26.21 -1.61 -5.58
C HIS A 17 -25.85 -0.66 -4.44
N HIS A 18 -25.08 -1.12 -3.45
CA HIS A 18 -24.66 -0.38 -2.26
C HIS A 18 -23.14 -0.49 -2.11
N PRO A 19 -22.35 0.26 -2.89
CA PRO A 19 -20.89 0.09 -2.99
C PRO A 19 -20.18 0.19 -1.64
N ASP A 20 -20.56 1.15 -0.78
CA ASP A 20 -19.99 1.28 0.57
C ASP A 20 -20.23 0.03 1.43
N ALA A 21 -21.47 -0.47 1.44
CA ALA A 21 -21.84 -1.65 2.22
C ALA A 21 -21.18 -2.92 1.67
N LEU A 22 -21.11 -3.04 0.34
CA LEU A 22 -20.43 -4.14 -0.34
C LEU A 22 -18.93 -4.12 -0.05
N GLY A 23 -18.28 -2.96 -0.18
CA GLY A 23 -16.86 -2.81 0.07
C GLY A 23 -16.50 -3.13 1.51
N HIS A 24 -17.28 -2.62 2.48
CA HIS A 24 -17.10 -2.95 3.89
C HIS A 24 -17.28 -4.45 4.14
N TYR A 25 -18.36 -5.05 3.64
CA TYR A 25 -18.62 -6.48 3.77
C TYR A 25 -17.46 -7.33 3.21
N LEU A 26 -17.01 -7.02 1.99
CA LEU A 26 -15.96 -7.78 1.31
C LEU A 26 -14.60 -7.67 2.02
N ARG A 27 -14.30 -6.51 2.59
CA ARG A 27 -13.10 -6.27 3.39
C ARG A 27 -13.15 -7.04 4.71
N THR A 28 -14.23 -6.91 5.47
CA THR A 28 -14.44 -7.67 6.72
C THR A 28 -14.40 -9.17 6.46
N LEU A 29 -15.03 -9.63 5.38
CA LEU A 29 -15.01 -11.03 4.99
C LEU A 29 -13.57 -11.53 4.75
N ALA A 30 -12.75 -10.75 4.05
CA ALA A 30 -11.34 -11.11 3.83
C ALA A 30 -10.57 -11.20 5.16
N GLU A 31 -10.75 -10.21 6.04
CA GLU A 31 -10.01 -10.11 7.32
C GLU A 31 -10.41 -11.19 8.33
N GLU A 32 -11.71 -11.51 8.41
CA GLU A 32 -12.25 -12.37 9.47
C GLU A 32 -12.44 -13.83 9.04
N ASN A 33 -12.46 -14.11 7.73
CA ASN A 33 -12.75 -15.44 7.21
C ASN A 33 -11.60 -16.00 6.35
N PRO A 34 -10.89 -17.04 6.82
CA PRO A 34 -9.78 -17.62 6.05
C PRO A 34 -10.22 -18.24 4.71
N HIS A 35 -11.50 -18.58 4.56
CA HIS A 35 -12.06 -19.10 3.30
C HIS A 35 -12.43 -18.01 2.29
N ALA A 36 -12.30 -16.73 2.65
CA ALA A 36 -12.57 -15.62 1.72
C ALA A 36 -11.67 -15.69 0.48
N ILE A 37 -10.47 -16.28 0.57
CA ILE A 37 -9.59 -16.52 -0.57
C ILE A 37 -10.24 -17.40 -1.67
N GLU A 38 -11.30 -18.16 -1.36
CA GLU A 38 -12.07 -18.92 -2.37
C GLU A 38 -12.89 -18.01 -3.31
N LEU A 39 -12.97 -16.72 -3.01
CA LEU A 39 -13.67 -15.69 -3.78
C LEU A 39 -12.74 -14.79 -4.59
N LEU A 40 -11.51 -15.23 -4.91
CA LEU A 40 -10.53 -14.44 -5.68
C LEU A 40 -11.14 -13.75 -6.91
N GLY A 41 -11.95 -14.45 -7.70
CA GLY A 41 -12.59 -13.86 -8.89
C GLY A 41 -13.52 -12.67 -8.59
N VAL A 42 -14.13 -12.62 -7.39
CA VAL A 42 -14.90 -11.44 -6.95
C VAL A 42 -13.95 -10.28 -6.69
N TYR A 43 -12.90 -10.49 -5.90
CA TYR A 43 -11.93 -9.44 -5.58
C TYR A 43 -11.17 -8.93 -6.81
N GLU A 44 -10.85 -9.81 -7.76
CA GLU A 44 -10.26 -9.46 -9.06
C GLU A 44 -11.16 -8.52 -9.86
N SER A 45 -12.48 -8.80 -9.88
CA SER A 45 -13.43 -7.97 -10.61
C SER A 45 -13.49 -6.54 -10.07
N LEU A 46 -13.25 -6.34 -8.76
CA LEU A 46 -13.25 -5.03 -8.13
C LEU A 46 -12.20 -4.08 -8.70
N LEU A 47 -11.07 -4.58 -9.21
CA LEU A 47 -10.03 -3.75 -9.82
C LEU A 47 -10.50 -3.02 -11.10
N ASN A 48 -11.67 -3.38 -11.62
CA ASN A 48 -12.28 -2.81 -12.82
C ASN A 48 -13.62 -2.12 -12.53
N GLU A 49 -14.08 -2.09 -11.27
CA GLU A 49 -15.28 -1.35 -10.90
C GLU A 49 -15.05 0.15 -11.10
N PRO A 50 -16.06 0.93 -11.53
CA PRO A 50 -15.91 2.38 -11.66
C PRO A 50 -15.84 3.07 -10.29
N ASP A 51 -16.46 2.48 -9.27
CA ASP A 51 -16.48 2.99 -7.90
C ASP A 51 -15.08 2.90 -7.27
N TRP A 52 -14.57 4.03 -6.79
CA TRP A 52 -13.21 4.13 -6.25
C TRP A 52 -13.02 3.25 -5.01
N TYR A 53 -14.03 3.17 -4.14
CA TYR A 53 -13.93 2.43 -2.88
C TYR A 53 -13.90 0.92 -3.13
N LEU A 54 -14.69 0.43 -4.09
CA LEU A 54 -14.62 -0.96 -4.50
C LEU A 54 -13.24 -1.30 -5.11
N LYS A 55 -12.67 -0.44 -5.97
CA LYS A 55 -11.30 -0.64 -6.48
C LYS A 55 -10.27 -0.70 -5.35
N GLU A 56 -10.35 0.22 -4.39
CA GLU A 56 -9.51 0.24 -3.20
C GLU A 56 -9.59 -1.11 -2.46
N VAL A 57 -10.80 -1.60 -2.19
CA VAL A 57 -11.00 -2.89 -1.51
C VAL A 57 -10.36 -4.03 -2.29
N GLY A 58 -10.47 -4.04 -3.62
CA GLY A 58 -9.79 -5.01 -4.48
C GLY A 58 -8.27 -4.98 -4.29
N LEU A 59 -7.66 -3.80 -4.33
CA LEU A 59 -6.22 -3.62 -4.14
C LEU A 59 -5.77 -4.06 -2.74
N TYR A 60 -6.48 -3.62 -1.71
CA TYR A 60 -6.24 -4.01 -0.33
C TYR A 60 -6.29 -5.53 -0.16
N VAL A 61 -7.38 -6.16 -0.57
CA VAL A 61 -7.57 -7.59 -0.34
C VAL A 61 -6.54 -8.42 -1.11
N LEU A 62 -6.33 -8.13 -2.39
CA LEU A 62 -5.46 -8.94 -3.24
C LEU A 62 -3.97 -8.77 -2.91
N LEU A 63 -3.51 -7.52 -2.77
CA LEU A 63 -2.08 -7.22 -2.65
C LEU A 63 -1.64 -7.04 -1.19
N PHE A 64 -2.46 -6.44 -0.34
CA PHE A 64 -2.07 -6.20 1.06
C PHE A 64 -2.42 -7.38 1.96
N HIS A 65 -3.67 -7.84 1.94
CA HIS A 65 -4.17 -8.84 2.88
C HIS A 65 -3.77 -10.25 2.47
N PHE A 66 -4.15 -10.71 1.27
CA PHE A 66 -3.77 -12.04 0.79
C PHE A 66 -2.35 -12.11 0.21
N LYS A 67 -1.70 -10.96 0.00
CA LYS A 67 -0.33 -10.84 -0.55
C LYS A 67 -0.11 -11.70 -1.81
N ARG A 68 -1.08 -11.69 -2.72
CA ARG A 68 -1.04 -12.49 -3.95
C ARG A 68 -0.12 -11.86 -4.98
N GLN A 69 1.06 -12.43 -5.14
CA GLN A 69 1.97 -12.10 -6.23
C GLN A 69 1.41 -12.70 -7.54
N ASN A 70 0.78 -11.85 -8.33
CA ASN A 70 0.27 -12.15 -9.65
C ASN A 70 0.62 -10.98 -10.58
N GLU A 71 1.12 -11.28 -11.77
CA GLU A 71 1.56 -10.26 -12.73
C GLU A 71 0.41 -9.36 -13.18
N GLY A 72 -0.79 -9.90 -13.40
CA GLY A 72 -1.96 -9.10 -13.78
C GLY A 72 -2.37 -8.10 -12.69
N TYR A 73 -2.29 -8.49 -11.41
CA TYR A 73 -2.56 -7.55 -10.31
C TYR A 73 -1.48 -6.49 -10.20
N LYS A 74 -0.21 -6.88 -10.41
CA LYS A 74 0.93 -5.95 -10.41
C LYS A 74 0.79 -4.91 -11.52
N GLU A 75 0.53 -5.35 -12.75
CA GLU A 75 0.32 -4.48 -13.91
C GLU A 75 -0.86 -3.54 -13.67
N ARG A 76 -1.98 -4.06 -13.15
CA ARG A 76 -3.17 -3.24 -12.88
C ARG A 76 -2.92 -2.19 -11.80
N ALA A 77 -2.27 -2.57 -10.69
CA ALA A 77 -1.92 -1.62 -9.63
C ALA A 77 -0.90 -0.57 -10.11
N LEU A 78 0.07 -0.96 -10.95
CA LEU A 78 0.99 -0.01 -11.57
C LEU A 78 0.27 0.95 -12.52
N ALA A 79 -0.68 0.48 -13.31
CA ALA A 79 -1.49 1.33 -14.17
C ALA A 79 -2.28 2.36 -13.33
N ILE A 80 -2.97 1.88 -12.28
CA ILE A 80 -3.71 2.71 -11.32
C ILE A 80 -2.81 3.76 -10.67
N LEU A 81 -1.64 3.37 -10.15
CA LEU A 81 -0.71 4.30 -9.49
C LEU A 81 -0.29 5.46 -10.42
N ASN A 82 -0.08 5.15 -11.70
CA ASN A 82 0.36 6.10 -12.71
C ASN A 82 -0.78 6.90 -13.36
N ASP A 83 -2.05 6.56 -13.09
CA ASP A 83 -3.20 7.28 -13.62
C ASP A 83 -3.40 8.58 -12.83
N GLY A 84 -3.30 9.72 -13.51
CA GLY A 84 -3.44 11.04 -12.91
C GLY A 84 -4.88 11.39 -12.53
N ASP A 85 -5.85 10.78 -13.22
CA ASP A 85 -7.28 11.05 -13.05
C ASP A 85 -7.94 10.08 -12.04
N GLU A 86 -7.20 9.06 -11.60
CA GLU A 86 -7.67 8.10 -10.61
C GLU A 86 -7.68 8.71 -9.20
N ASP A 87 -8.59 8.21 -8.37
CA ASP A 87 -8.76 8.67 -6.99
C ASP A 87 -7.47 8.52 -6.17
N PHE A 88 -7.20 9.51 -5.32
CA PHE A 88 -5.99 9.57 -4.50
C PHE A 88 -5.83 8.34 -3.59
N GLU A 89 -6.90 7.89 -2.94
CA GLU A 89 -6.85 6.74 -2.01
C GLU A 89 -6.61 5.44 -2.77
N VAL A 90 -7.22 5.29 -3.95
CA VAL A 90 -6.99 4.13 -4.82
C VAL A 90 -5.53 4.05 -5.26
N ARG A 91 -4.91 5.19 -5.63
CA ARG A 91 -3.49 5.27 -5.98
C ARG A 91 -2.58 4.98 -4.79
N LEU A 92 -2.94 5.48 -3.60
CA LEU A 92 -2.22 5.22 -2.36
C LEU A 92 -2.22 3.74 -2.00
N TRP A 93 -3.36 3.06 -2.14
CA TRP A 93 -3.48 1.62 -1.91
C TRP A 93 -2.78 0.79 -2.98
N ALA A 94 -2.75 1.24 -4.24
CA ALA A 94 -1.97 0.58 -5.28
C ALA A 94 -0.48 0.58 -4.92
N ALA A 95 0.09 1.73 -4.51
CA ALA A 95 1.47 1.80 -4.04
C ALA A 95 1.70 0.91 -2.81
N THR A 96 0.87 1.07 -1.78
CA THR A 96 1.03 0.36 -0.50
C THR A 96 0.89 -1.16 -0.67
N GLY A 97 -0.11 -1.61 -1.42
CA GLY A 97 -0.34 -3.02 -1.73
C GLY A 97 0.82 -3.64 -2.50
N LEU A 98 1.33 -2.95 -3.53
CA LEU A 98 2.53 -3.41 -4.26
C LEU A 98 3.73 -3.57 -3.32
N ALA A 99 3.98 -2.60 -2.44
CA ALA A 99 5.13 -2.64 -1.54
C ALA A 99 5.04 -3.77 -0.50
N GLU A 100 3.85 -4.06 -0.01
CA GLU A 100 3.60 -5.13 0.96
C GLU A 100 3.63 -6.52 0.34
N CYS A 101 3.07 -6.66 -0.87
CA CYS A 101 3.05 -7.92 -1.61
C CYS A 101 4.45 -8.31 -2.11
N TYR A 102 5.23 -7.32 -2.55
CA TYR A 102 6.53 -7.50 -3.19
C TYR A 102 7.71 -7.04 -2.31
N HIS A 103 7.53 -7.05 -0.99
CA HIS A 103 8.57 -6.71 -0.03
C HIS A 103 9.86 -7.51 -0.27
N GLY A 104 11.00 -6.82 -0.36
CA GLY A 104 12.33 -7.43 -0.56
C GLY A 104 12.59 -8.07 -1.92
N THR A 105 11.63 -8.04 -2.85
CA THR A 105 11.78 -8.64 -4.19
C THR A 105 12.70 -7.81 -5.10
N LYS A 106 12.81 -6.51 -4.84
CA LYS A 106 13.53 -5.55 -5.69
C LYS A 106 13.01 -5.55 -7.14
N ASP A 107 11.71 -5.78 -7.35
CA ASP A 107 11.08 -5.79 -8.67
C ASP A 107 11.30 -4.44 -9.40
N PRO A 108 11.97 -4.42 -10.56
CA PRO A 108 12.29 -3.19 -11.29
C PRO A 108 11.06 -2.41 -11.78
N ALA A 109 9.97 -3.10 -12.15
CA ALA A 109 8.77 -2.43 -12.64
C ALA A 109 8.09 -1.66 -11.51
N ILE A 110 8.01 -2.26 -10.33
CA ILE A 110 7.45 -1.60 -9.13
C ILE A 110 8.28 -0.39 -8.75
N MET A 111 9.61 -0.54 -8.72
CA MET A 111 10.49 0.57 -8.40
C MET A 111 10.40 1.72 -9.40
N ASN A 112 10.40 1.43 -10.70
CA ASN A 112 10.29 2.45 -11.73
C ASN A 112 8.96 3.19 -11.65
N GLY A 113 7.86 2.49 -11.35
CA GLY A 113 6.55 3.12 -11.09
C GLY A 113 6.60 4.09 -9.91
N MET A 114 7.18 3.67 -8.79
CA MET A 114 7.29 4.49 -7.57
C MET A 114 8.22 5.70 -7.78
N LEU A 115 9.37 5.51 -8.42
CA LEU A 115 10.34 6.57 -8.72
C LEU A 115 9.75 7.63 -9.66
N ARG A 116 8.91 7.23 -10.62
CA ARG A 116 8.18 8.17 -11.48
C ARG A 116 7.25 9.08 -10.67
N MET A 117 6.56 8.54 -9.66
CA MET A 117 5.72 9.36 -8.79
C MET A 117 6.53 10.35 -7.96
N LEU A 118 7.70 9.93 -7.45
CA LEU A 118 8.61 10.80 -6.69
C LEU A 118 9.13 11.98 -7.51
N GLY A 119 9.46 11.74 -8.79
CA GLY A 119 9.95 12.78 -9.71
C GLY A 119 8.85 13.65 -10.31
N SER A 120 7.57 13.32 -10.10
CA SER A 120 6.45 14.08 -10.67
C SER A 120 6.10 15.30 -9.81
N THR A 121 6.05 16.46 -10.45
CA THR A 121 5.60 17.72 -9.83
C THR A 121 4.09 17.77 -9.65
N ASP A 122 3.35 17.04 -10.46
CA ASP A 122 1.89 17.06 -10.52
C ASP A 122 1.25 16.12 -9.47
N VAL A 123 2.09 15.32 -8.81
CA VAL A 123 1.68 14.42 -7.72
C VAL A 123 1.74 15.17 -6.39
N GLY A 124 0.72 15.02 -5.54
CA GLY A 124 0.73 15.61 -4.20
C GLY A 124 1.87 15.08 -3.32
N SER A 125 2.33 15.88 -2.36
CA SER A 125 3.41 15.49 -1.44
C SER A 125 3.10 14.21 -0.65
N SER A 126 1.83 13.98 -0.31
CA SER A 126 1.39 12.77 0.38
C SER A 126 1.66 11.49 -0.42
N LEU A 127 1.26 11.44 -1.69
CA LEU A 127 1.49 10.25 -2.52
C LEU A 127 2.98 10.04 -2.82
N ARG A 128 3.76 11.12 -2.99
CA ARG A 128 5.22 11.04 -3.08
C ARG A 128 5.83 10.41 -1.83
N ASN A 129 5.44 10.87 -0.63
CA ASN A 129 5.95 10.32 0.63
C ASN A 129 5.63 8.83 0.78
N VAL A 130 4.42 8.40 0.41
CA VAL A 130 4.04 6.98 0.39
C VAL A 130 4.91 6.20 -0.60
N CYS A 131 5.12 6.70 -1.81
CA CYS A 131 5.98 6.05 -2.80
C CYS A 131 7.43 5.90 -2.31
N LEU A 132 7.95 6.89 -1.59
CA LEU A 132 9.28 6.80 -0.97
C LEU A 132 9.35 5.67 0.05
N GLN A 133 8.38 5.60 0.97
CA GLN A 133 8.30 4.53 1.96
C GLN A 133 8.17 3.15 1.30
N CYS A 134 7.40 3.08 0.21
CA CYS A 134 7.21 1.87 -0.56
C CYS A 134 8.49 1.42 -1.28
N VAL A 135 9.30 2.33 -1.83
CA VAL A 135 10.63 2.00 -2.40
C VAL A 135 11.53 1.37 -1.34
N VAL A 136 11.58 1.97 -0.14
CA VAL A 136 12.36 1.42 0.98
C VAL A 136 11.90 -0.01 1.30
N LYS A 137 10.59 -0.26 1.35
CA LYS A 137 10.00 -1.59 1.59
C LYS A 137 10.33 -2.60 0.47
N VAL A 138 10.16 -2.24 -0.79
CA VAL A 138 10.41 -3.15 -1.93
C VAL A 138 11.89 -3.52 -2.02
N TRP A 139 12.78 -2.57 -1.70
CA TRP A 139 14.21 -2.87 -1.59
C TRP A 139 14.63 -3.57 -0.31
N ALA A 140 13.73 -3.70 0.66
CA ALA A 140 14.03 -4.12 2.03
C ALA A 140 15.23 -3.35 2.63
N LEU A 141 15.33 -2.05 2.31
CA LEU A 141 16.34 -1.20 2.94
C LEU A 141 15.95 -0.96 4.39
N THR A 142 16.90 -1.18 5.27
CA THR A 142 16.79 -0.72 6.65
C THR A 142 17.01 0.80 6.71
N SER A 143 16.45 1.47 7.72
CA SER A 143 16.71 2.90 7.96
C SER A 143 18.21 3.20 8.08
N LEU A 144 19.00 2.23 8.57
CA LEU A 144 20.45 2.34 8.67
C LEU A 144 21.14 2.33 7.29
N GLU A 145 20.71 1.47 6.37
CA GLU A 145 21.27 1.41 5.02
C GLU A 145 20.92 2.64 4.18
N VAL A 146 19.69 3.14 4.30
CA VAL A 146 19.28 4.41 3.66
C VAL A 146 20.17 5.55 4.19
N PHE A 147 20.32 5.64 5.51
CA PHE A 147 21.13 6.66 6.15
C PHE A 147 22.62 6.56 5.75
N GLN A 148 23.21 5.37 5.80
CA GLN A 148 24.60 5.16 5.42
C GLN A 148 24.88 5.47 3.96
N ARG A 149 23.91 5.25 3.06
CA ARG A 149 24.04 5.62 1.64
C ARG A 149 23.90 7.13 1.43
N ALA A 150 22.91 7.76 2.05
CA ALA A 150 22.79 9.22 2.05
C ALA A 150 24.07 9.89 2.58
N HIS A 151 24.63 9.37 3.67
CA HIS A 151 25.87 9.85 4.27
C HIS A 151 27.12 9.74 3.38
N ARG A 152 27.17 8.79 2.44
CA ARG A 152 28.31 8.66 1.52
C ARG A 152 28.30 9.72 0.42
N GLU A 153 27.16 10.35 0.17
CA GLU A 153 26.98 11.38 -0.85
C GLU A 153 26.91 12.80 -0.28
N LEU A 154 26.82 12.93 1.05
CA LEU A 154 26.85 14.20 1.78
C LEU A 154 28.30 14.64 2.05
N SER A 155 28.55 15.95 2.02
CA SER A 155 29.79 16.50 2.57
C SER A 155 29.87 16.21 4.08
N HIS A 156 31.08 16.25 4.65
CA HIS A 156 31.32 15.93 6.06
C HIS A 156 30.43 16.77 7.02
N ASP A 157 30.17 18.03 6.68
CA ASP A 157 29.39 18.95 7.50
C ASP A 157 27.88 18.67 7.42
N GLU A 158 27.38 18.31 6.24
CA GLU A 158 25.97 17.94 6.03
C GLU A 158 25.65 16.60 6.69
N ALA A 159 26.58 15.64 6.62
CA ALA A 159 26.56 14.40 7.36
C ALA A 159 26.46 14.64 8.89
N LEU A 160 27.29 15.54 9.43
CA LEU A 160 27.28 15.84 10.87
C LEU A 160 25.93 16.45 11.32
N ALA A 161 25.38 17.38 10.52
CA ALA A 161 24.08 17.99 10.78
C ALA A 161 22.93 16.96 10.73
N LEU A 162 22.94 16.07 9.74
CA LEU A 162 21.92 15.03 9.60
C LEU A 162 21.96 14.01 10.75
N THR A 163 23.16 13.61 11.20
CA THR A 163 23.34 12.68 12.32
C THR A 163 22.79 13.25 13.62
N LYS A 164 23.02 14.54 13.85
CA LYS A 164 22.49 15.27 15.00
C LYS A 164 20.96 15.36 14.95
N ASN A 165 20.40 15.72 13.79
CA ASN A 165 18.96 15.78 13.57
C ASN A 165 18.31 14.39 13.71
N MET A 166 19.00 13.30 13.39
CA MET A 166 18.47 11.94 13.53
C MET A 166 18.47 11.45 14.98
N ALA A 167 19.45 11.85 15.79
CA ALA A 167 19.43 11.60 17.24
C ALA A 167 18.26 12.35 17.89
N GLU A 168 18.02 13.59 17.46
CA GLU A 168 16.90 14.42 17.92
C GLU A 168 15.55 13.82 17.46
N PHE A 169 15.39 13.47 16.18
CA PHE A 169 14.18 12.86 15.64
C PHE A 169 13.87 11.49 16.26
N LYS A 170 14.89 10.65 16.52
CA LYS A 170 14.71 9.36 17.19
C LYS A 170 14.31 9.54 18.66
N ALA A 171 14.84 10.55 19.34
CA ALA A 171 14.43 10.90 20.69
C ALA A 171 12.98 11.44 20.73
N GLU A 172 12.59 12.26 19.76
CA GLU A 172 11.21 12.76 19.61
C GLU A 172 10.22 11.62 19.31
N LEU A 173 10.56 10.69 18.42
CA LEU A 173 9.74 9.51 18.16
C LEU A 173 9.57 8.62 19.41
N GLN A 174 10.63 8.46 20.20
CA GLN A 174 10.55 7.70 21.46
C GLN A 174 9.69 8.40 22.52
N LEU A 175 9.74 9.74 22.59
CA LEU A 175 8.88 10.54 23.47
C LEU A 175 7.41 10.45 23.07
N ILE A 176 7.11 10.52 21.77
CA ILE A 176 5.75 10.36 21.24
C ILE A 176 5.22 8.95 21.52
N GLN A 177 6.03 7.91 21.31
CA GLN A 177 5.65 6.53 21.66
C GLN A 177 5.39 6.35 23.15
N HIS A 178 6.18 6.98 24.03
CA HIS A 178 5.96 6.92 25.47
C HIS A 178 4.66 7.61 25.92
N HIS A 179 4.25 8.70 25.26
CA HIS A 179 2.98 9.38 25.58
C HIS A 179 1.74 8.65 25.05
N LEU A 180 1.85 7.97 23.91
CA LEU A 180 0.75 7.19 23.33
C LEU A 180 0.51 5.84 24.03
N ILE A 181 1.47 5.33 24.80
CA ILE A 181 1.34 4.08 25.58
C ILE A 181 0.88 4.35 27.03
N ALA A 182 0.99 5.60 27.50
CA ALA A 182 0.61 6.01 28.85
C ALA A 182 -0.76 6.74 28.92
N SER A 183 -1.52 6.77 27.81
CA SER A 183 -2.89 7.27 27.71
C SER A 183 -3.84 6.16 27.30
#